data_AF-A0A2G6DBJ0-F1
#
_entry.id   AF-A0A2G6DBJ0-F1
#
_cell.length_a   1.000
_cell.length_b   1.000
_cell.length_c   1.000
_cell.angle_alpha   90.00
_cell.angle_beta   90.00
_cell.angle_gamma   90.00
#
_symmetry.space_group_name_H-M   'P 1'
#
loop_
_entity.id
_entity.type
_entity.pdbx_description
1 polymer ?
#
loop_
_entity_poly.entity_id
_entity_poly.type
_entity_poly.pdbx_seq_one_letter_code
_entity_poly.pdbx_strand_id
1 'polypeptide(L)'
;MQSLESIFNTREIAIGIILIAFVSFAFYKDKNQEILKSLKTLLNTFFHAKIIIPLSFMFLYSMAVLYLLNKVGLWENHQIKNFIYWLISIGILTHFKHKTYTIKSAIKNAISLAIIFQFILNFYTFNLLFEILFILLTVFFTTTKLIYEKEENNQHISKFANFILLLLACIIVILTINKYITNFNEFTQTKTFYDFFIPLFLSTMIIPYFYVFFMLVRYETAFVTLNFLTKHDEKLNRYVKLKGLLAFNIDSKNFERWSQNLSSYKLNKTDIEKSIKDTKQLNKIRNNPRKLDIEKGWHPFIANSFLIHHDIFIDEYKKSHDDIWYGYSNQKYIHEENSNLYYKTEGKLECVTKLQIYLNFYFKSDDIEKSYNLFVDICKVLVLKSLNVDFIINILEIIKNKQELEMILYGKTISIKYENYKTGTNKIIFSINTNLH
;
A
#
# COMPACT_ATOMS: atom_id res chain seq x y z
N MET A 1 19.04 -33.45 27.22
CA MET A 1 18.62 -33.61 25.81
C MET A 1 17.24 -34.25 25.72
N GLN A 2 16.98 -35.38 26.40
CA GLN A 2 15.66 -36.06 26.43
C GLN A 2 14.48 -35.21 26.94
N SER A 3 14.69 -34.25 27.86
CA SER A 3 13.62 -33.37 28.34
C SER A 3 13.20 -32.30 27.32
N LEU A 4 14.13 -31.79 26.51
CA LEU A 4 13.86 -30.76 25.49
C LEU A 4 13.17 -31.33 24.25
N GLU A 5 13.56 -32.53 23.82
CA GLU A 5 12.94 -33.24 22.68
C GLU A 5 11.49 -33.66 22.94
N SER A 6 11.08 -33.74 24.21
CA SER A 6 9.68 -34.00 24.58
C SER A 6 8.75 -32.79 24.33
N ILE A 7 9.32 -31.58 24.28
CA ILE A 7 8.57 -30.33 24.13
C ILE A 7 8.87 -29.65 22.79
N PHE A 8 10.06 -29.78 22.20
CA PHE A 8 10.41 -29.09 20.96
C PHE A 8 10.94 -30.07 19.91
N ASN A 9 10.61 -29.83 18.64
CA ASN A 9 11.12 -30.62 17.54
C ASN A 9 12.59 -30.24 17.21
N THR A 10 13.29 -31.08 16.46
CA THR A 10 14.72 -30.85 16.14
C THR A 10 14.96 -29.54 15.38
N ARG A 11 13.99 -29.08 14.60
CA ARG A 11 14.04 -27.79 13.89
C ARG A 11 13.97 -26.60 14.83
N GLU A 12 13.03 -26.61 15.78
CA GLU A 12 12.89 -25.58 16.82
C GLU A 12 14.17 -25.51 17.68
N ILE A 13 14.73 -26.66 18.02
CA ILE A 13 16.00 -26.75 18.75
C ILE A 13 17.14 -26.16 17.90
N ALA A 14 17.23 -26.51 16.61
CA ALA A 14 18.26 -25.97 15.71
C ALA A 14 18.16 -24.44 15.55
N ILE A 15 16.95 -23.91 15.36
CA ILE A 15 16.69 -22.46 15.31
C ILE A 15 17.12 -21.81 16.62
N GLY A 16 16.77 -22.39 17.77
CA GLY A 16 17.15 -21.89 19.09
C GLY A 16 18.66 -21.85 19.27
N ILE A 17 19.38 -22.92 18.91
CA ILE A 17 20.85 -22.99 18.98
C ILE A 17 21.48 -21.89 18.12
N ILE A 18 21.05 -21.73 16.88
CA ILE A 18 21.61 -20.74 15.95
C ILE A 18 21.29 -19.32 16.41
N LEU A 19 20.07 -19.04 16.88
CA LEU A 19 19.70 -17.74 17.44
C LEU A 19 20.56 -17.40 18.66
N ILE A 20 20.74 -18.33 19.59
CA ILE A 20 21.58 -18.12 20.77
C ILE A 20 23.04 -17.89 20.37
N ALA A 21 23.56 -18.65 19.40
CA ALA A 21 24.92 -18.47 18.89
C ALA A 21 25.09 -17.09 18.22
N PHE A 22 24.12 -16.68 17.40
CA PHE A 22 24.14 -15.38 16.72
C PHE A 22 24.05 -14.22 17.71
N VAL A 23 23.12 -14.29 18.67
CA VAL A 23 22.94 -13.26 19.71
C VAL A 23 24.18 -13.18 20.60
N SER A 24 24.74 -14.34 21.02
CA SER A 24 25.99 -14.40 21.79
C SER A 24 27.16 -13.79 21.02
N PHE A 25 27.30 -14.11 19.71
CA PHE A 25 28.33 -13.53 18.86
C PHE A 25 28.15 -12.01 18.67
N ALA A 26 26.91 -11.56 18.50
CA ALA A 26 26.58 -10.14 18.37
C ALA A 26 26.98 -9.38 19.64
N PHE A 27 26.62 -9.88 20.84
CA PHE A 27 27.03 -9.28 22.11
C PHE A 27 28.54 -9.36 22.35
N TYR A 28 29.20 -10.45 21.95
CA TYR A 28 30.66 -10.57 22.05
C TYR A 28 31.39 -9.51 21.19
N LYS A 29 30.84 -9.16 20.02
CA LYS A 29 31.38 -8.11 19.14
C LYS A 29 31.00 -6.69 19.56
N ASP A 30 29.93 -6.53 20.34
CA ASP A 30 29.38 -5.24 20.77
C ASP A 30 30.17 -4.59 21.93
N LYS A 31 31.39 -4.14 21.64
CA LYS A 31 32.27 -3.48 22.61
C LYS A 31 31.69 -2.19 23.21
N ASN A 32 30.77 -1.53 22.51
CA ASN A 32 30.20 -0.23 22.89
C ASN A 32 28.80 -0.32 23.51
N GLN A 33 28.26 -1.54 23.70
CA GLN A 33 26.89 -1.79 24.15
C GLN A 33 25.81 -1.12 23.26
N GLU A 34 26.11 -0.92 21.98
CA GLU A 34 25.19 -0.31 21.01
C GLU A 34 23.99 -1.23 20.73
N ILE A 35 24.20 -2.55 20.75
CA ILE A 35 23.14 -3.54 20.59
C ILE A 35 22.21 -3.50 21.80
N LEU A 36 22.74 -3.42 23.02
CA LEU A 36 21.91 -3.29 24.23
C LEU A 36 21.06 -2.02 24.21
N LYS A 37 21.64 -0.88 23.81
CA LYS A 37 20.91 0.39 23.66
C LYS A 37 19.82 0.29 22.59
N SER A 38 20.14 -0.33 21.46
CA SER A 38 19.19 -0.55 20.36
C SER A 38 18.05 -1.48 20.76
N LEU A 39 18.35 -2.58 21.46
CA LEU A 39 17.36 -3.51 22.00
C LEU A 39 16.46 -2.85 23.04
N LYS A 40 17.02 -2.05 23.94
CA LYS A 40 16.24 -1.26 24.91
C LYS A 40 15.31 -0.28 24.21
N THR A 41 15.79 0.36 23.14
CA THR A 41 14.97 1.29 22.34
C THR A 41 13.85 0.55 21.60
N LEU A 42 14.15 -0.62 21.01
CA LEU A 42 13.16 -1.49 20.38
C LEU A 42 12.10 -1.95 21.38
N LEU A 43 12.50 -2.41 22.57
CA LEU A 43 11.59 -2.81 23.63
C LEU A 43 10.68 -1.65 24.06
N ASN A 44 11.26 -0.47 24.34
CA ASN A 44 10.48 0.71 24.71
C ASN A 44 9.49 1.11 23.60
N THR A 45 9.88 0.97 22.34
CA THR A 45 9.02 1.26 21.20
C THR A 45 7.89 0.23 21.08
N PHE A 46 8.20 -1.06 21.29
CA PHE A 46 7.24 -2.15 21.24
C PHE A 46 6.13 -2.01 22.30
N PHE A 47 6.47 -1.52 23.49
CA PHE A 47 5.52 -1.25 24.57
C PHE A 47 4.79 0.10 24.45
N HIS A 48 4.98 0.83 23.36
CA HIS A 48 4.23 2.05 23.12
C HIS A 48 2.73 1.74 22.95
N ALA A 49 1.86 2.59 23.50
CA ALA A 49 0.39 2.40 23.51
C ALA A 49 -0.18 2.05 22.12
N LYS A 50 0.36 2.67 21.06
CA LYS A 50 -0.05 2.45 19.66
C LYS A 50 0.23 1.04 19.12
N ILE A 51 1.12 0.28 19.73
CA ILE A 51 1.45 -1.11 19.34
C ILE A 51 0.79 -2.08 20.32
N ILE A 52 0.95 -1.84 21.63
CA ILE A 52 0.46 -2.77 22.64
C ILE A 52 -1.06 -2.84 22.71
N ILE A 53 -1.79 -1.74 22.47
CA ILE A 53 -3.26 -1.72 22.53
C ILE A 53 -3.85 -2.59 21.40
N PRO A 54 -3.50 -2.39 20.11
CA PRO A 54 -3.95 -3.28 19.04
C PRO A 54 -3.55 -4.74 19.27
N LEU A 55 -2.31 -5.00 19.69
CA LEU A 55 -1.83 -6.35 19.94
C LEU A 55 -2.62 -7.05 21.07
N SER A 56 -2.92 -6.31 22.15
CA SER A 56 -3.73 -6.82 23.27
C SER A 56 -5.16 -7.11 22.83
N PHE A 57 -5.76 -6.23 22.02
CA PHE A 57 -7.10 -6.47 21.48
C PHE A 57 -7.13 -7.69 20.54
N MET A 58 -6.09 -7.86 19.72
CA MET A 58 -5.92 -9.04 18.87
C MET A 58 -5.84 -10.33 19.69
N PHE A 59 -5.08 -10.30 20.78
CA PHE A 59 -4.93 -11.44 21.69
C PHE A 59 -6.24 -11.78 22.39
N LEU A 60 -6.96 -10.78 22.91
CA LEU A 60 -8.28 -11.00 23.53
C LEU A 60 -9.29 -11.56 22.53
N TYR A 61 -9.31 -11.02 21.31
CA TYR A 61 -10.15 -11.52 20.24
C TYR A 61 -9.82 -12.98 19.88
N SER A 62 -8.54 -13.31 19.73
CA SER A 62 -8.12 -14.67 19.39
C SER A 62 -8.42 -15.66 20.50
N MET A 63 -8.31 -15.25 21.78
CA MET A 63 -8.75 -16.06 22.92
C MET A 63 -10.27 -16.32 22.91
N ALA A 64 -11.08 -15.32 22.54
CA ALA A 64 -12.52 -15.51 22.37
C ALA A 64 -12.83 -16.51 21.24
N VAL A 65 -12.10 -16.43 20.12
CA VAL A 65 -12.23 -17.40 19.02
C VAL A 65 -11.85 -18.81 19.47
N LEU A 66 -10.74 -18.97 20.22
CA LEU A 66 -10.34 -20.27 20.78
C LEU A 66 -11.39 -20.84 21.74
N TYR A 67 -11.98 -20.01 22.59
CA TYR A 67 -13.05 -20.42 23.49
C TYR A 67 -14.28 -20.92 22.72
N LEU A 68 -14.66 -20.24 21.63
CA LEU A 68 -15.75 -20.68 20.75
C LEU A 68 -15.40 -22.00 20.04
N LEU A 69 -14.18 -22.14 19.53
CA LEU A 69 -13.70 -23.39 18.91
C LEU A 69 -13.77 -24.57 19.89
N ASN A 70 -13.37 -24.35 21.14
CA ASN A 70 -13.46 -25.36 22.19
C ASN A 70 -14.91 -25.75 22.49
N LYS A 71 -15.84 -24.81 22.53
CA LYS A 71 -17.27 -25.11 22.70
C LYS A 71 -17.88 -25.91 21.56
N VAL A 72 -17.44 -25.68 20.33
CA VAL A 72 -17.92 -26.42 19.14
C VAL A 72 -17.21 -27.78 19.00
N GLY A 73 -16.23 -28.09 19.85
CA GLY A 73 -15.48 -29.34 19.80
C GLY A 73 -14.43 -29.39 18.68
N LEU A 74 -14.06 -28.24 18.12
CA LEU A 74 -13.07 -28.11 17.05
C LEU A 74 -11.66 -27.81 17.57
N TRP A 75 -11.49 -27.56 18.87
CA TRP A 75 -10.19 -27.28 19.47
C TRP A 75 -9.64 -28.52 20.19
N GLU A 76 -8.35 -28.78 19.98
CA GLU A 76 -7.60 -29.78 20.74
C GLU A 76 -6.37 -29.14 21.41
N ASN A 77 -6.07 -29.55 22.65
CA ASN A 77 -4.98 -28.95 23.43
C ASN A 77 -3.59 -29.09 22.78
N HIS A 78 -3.39 -30.08 21.92
CA HIS A 78 -2.13 -30.25 21.20
C HIS A 78 -1.87 -29.11 20.18
N GLN A 79 -2.89 -28.31 19.83
CA GLN A 79 -2.81 -27.19 18.88
C GLN A 79 -2.29 -25.88 19.49
N ILE A 80 -1.99 -25.82 20.79
CA ILE A 80 -1.51 -24.60 21.46
C ILE A 80 -0.25 -24.03 20.79
N LYS A 81 0.69 -24.90 20.38
CA LYS A 81 1.90 -24.45 19.67
C LYS A 81 1.59 -23.80 18.34
N ASN A 82 0.69 -24.42 17.56
CA ASN A 82 0.25 -23.89 16.27
C ASN A 82 -0.44 -22.55 16.42
N PHE A 83 -1.24 -22.37 17.48
CA PHE A 83 -1.82 -21.08 17.82
C PHE A 83 -0.76 -20.01 18.15
N ILE A 84 0.25 -20.34 18.97
CA ILE A 84 1.33 -19.40 19.32
C ILE A 84 2.09 -18.97 18.06
N TYR A 85 2.47 -19.93 17.20
CA TYR A 85 3.16 -19.62 15.94
C TYR A 85 2.31 -18.74 15.04
N TRP A 86 1.04 -19.09 14.86
CA TRP A 86 0.09 -18.30 14.09
C TRP A 86 -0.07 -16.87 14.62
N LEU A 87 -0.18 -16.70 15.95
CA LEU A 87 -0.32 -15.40 16.60
C LEU A 87 0.91 -14.51 16.36
N ILE A 88 2.12 -15.08 16.49
CA ILE A 88 3.38 -14.36 16.22
C ILE A 88 3.46 -13.94 14.75
N SER A 89 3.17 -14.87 13.82
CA SER A 89 3.19 -14.60 12.37
C SER A 89 2.27 -13.44 11.99
N ILE A 90 1.06 -13.40 12.53
CA ILE A 90 0.10 -12.32 12.28
C ILE A 90 0.50 -11.00 12.92
N GLY A 91 1.04 -11.04 14.15
CA GLY A 91 1.52 -9.84 14.85
C GLY A 91 2.59 -9.10 14.03
N ILE A 92 3.53 -9.84 13.43
CA ILE A 92 4.57 -9.28 12.54
C ILE A 92 3.94 -8.71 11.26
N LEU A 93 3.03 -9.44 10.61
CA LEU A 93 2.46 -9.02 9.33
C LEU A 93 1.65 -7.74 9.36
N THR A 94 1.03 -7.45 10.49
CA THR A 94 0.08 -6.33 10.63
C THR A 94 0.77 -5.00 10.88
N HIS A 95 1.99 -5.02 11.41
CA HIS A 95 2.68 -3.82 11.90
C HIS A 95 3.93 -3.42 11.07
N PHE A 96 4.44 -4.27 10.17
CA PHE A 96 5.75 -4.04 9.51
C PHE A 96 5.74 -3.57 8.02
N LYS A 97 4.60 -3.42 7.30
CA LYS A 97 4.60 -2.88 5.91
C LYS A 97 3.89 -1.52 5.76
N HIS A 98 4.65 -0.49 5.39
CA HIS A 98 4.24 0.89 5.65
C HIS A 98 3.35 1.61 4.61
N LYS A 99 2.92 1.00 3.49
CA LYS A 99 2.39 1.82 2.38
C LYS A 99 1.00 1.52 1.81
N THR A 100 0.48 0.30 1.82
CA THR A 100 -0.86 0.03 1.25
C THR A 100 -1.47 -1.25 1.82
N TYR A 101 -1.86 -1.25 3.09
CA TYR A 101 -2.70 -2.33 3.60
C TYR A 101 -4.12 -2.16 3.07
N THR A 102 -4.50 -3.05 2.17
CA THR A 102 -5.90 -3.37 1.95
C THR A 102 -6.22 -4.59 2.80
N ILE A 103 -7.47 -4.72 3.26
CA ILE A 103 -7.91 -5.92 3.98
C ILE A 103 -7.57 -7.18 3.16
N LYS A 104 -7.73 -7.12 1.82
CA LYS A 104 -7.35 -8.21 0.90
C LYS A 104 -5.86 -8.54 0.95
N SER A 105 -4.96 -7.56 0.94
CA SER A 105 -3.52 -7.82 1.02
C SER A 105 -3.10 -8.32 2.40
N ALA A 106 -3.70 -7.81 3.47
CA ALA A 106 -3.47 -8.31 4.83
C ALA A 106 -3.88 -9.78 4.96
N ILE A 107 -5.08 -10.15 4.48
CA ILE A 107 -5.58 -11.53 4.49
C ILE A 107 -4.70 -12.44 3.63
N LYS A 108 -4.40 -12.04 2.39
CA LYS A 108 -3.54 -12.83 1.49
C LYS A 108 -2.19 -13.11 2.14
N ASN A 109 -1.59 -12.10 2.77
CA ASN A 109 -0.31 -12.26 3.44
C ASN A 109 -0.44 -13.13 4.70
N ALA A 110 -1.50 -12.97 5.50
CA ALA A 110 -1.73 -13.77 6.70
C ALA A 110 -1.91 -15.24 6.37
N ILE A 111 -2.75 -15.57 5.38
CA ILE A 111 -2.96 -16.94 4.90
C ILE A 111 -1.67 -17.49 4.30
N SER A 112 -1.01 -16.74 3.41
CA SER A 112 0.24 -17.19 2.79
C SER A 112 1.31 -17.51 3.82
N LEU A 113 1.44 -16.67 4.85
CA LEU A 113 2.45 -16.86 5.89
C LEU A 113 2.05 -17.97 6.85
N ALA A 114 0.76 -18.08 7.22
CA ALA A 114 0.26 -19.21 8.01
C ALA A 114 0.53 -20.53 7.30
N ILE A 115 0.29 -20.62 5.98
CA ILE A 115 0.62 -21.81 5.18
C ILE A 115 2.13 -22.07 5.19
N ILE A 116 2.96 -21.04 4.96
CA ILE A 116 4.42 -21.20 4.94
C ILE A 116 4.95 -21.62 6.32
N PHE A 117 4.52 -20.98 7.41
CA PHE A 117 4.93 -21.33 8.77
C PHE A 117 4.40 -22.69 9.19
N GLN A 118 3.16 -23.03 8.84
CA GLN A 118 2.59 -24.35 9.08
C GLN A 118 3.37 -25.43 8.33
N PHE A 119 3.71 -25.16 7.07
CA PHE A 119 4.52 -26.04 6.25
C PHE A 119 5.96 -26.14 6.76
N ILE A 120 6.56 -25.07 7.28
CA ILE A 120 7.95 -25.05 7.78
C ILE A 120 8.05 -25.58 9.21
N LEU A 121 7.05 -25.44 10.07
CA LEU A 121 7.15 -25.85 11.48
C LEU A 121 6.56 -27.24 11.73
N ASN A 122 5.48 -27.60 11.03
CA ASN A 122 4.83 -28.90 11.14
C ASN A 122 5.20 -29.86 10.01
N PHE A 123 6.15 -29.49 9.15
CA PHE A 123 6.81 -30.47 8.27
C PHE A 123 7.57 -31.51 9.08
N TYR A 124 7.77 -32.66 8.43
CA TYR A 124 8.76 -33.64 8.85
C TYR A 124 10.08 -32.94 9.22
N THR A 125 10.54 -33.16 10.45
CA THR A 125 11.80 -32.61 10.95
C THR A 125 12.94 -33.59 10.74
N PHE A 126 14.07 -33.11 10.24
CA PHE A 126 15.25 -33.95 10.03
C PHE A 126 16.01 -34.17 11.33
N ASN A 127 17.10 -34.93 11.28
CA ASN A 127 17.99 -35.00 12.43
C ASN A 127 18.56 -33.61 12.74
N LEU A 128 18.94 -33.40 14.00
CA LEU A 128 19.36 -32.07 14.49
C LEU A 128 20.53 -31.49 13.68
N LEU A 129 21.50 -32.33 13.30
CA LEU A 129 22.67 -31.89 12.53
C LEU A 129 22.29 -31.33 11.15
N PHE A 130 21.39 -32.02 10.44
CA PHE A 130 20.91 -31.58 9.15
C PHE A 130 20.13 -30.26 9.26
N GLU A 131 19.25 -30.13 10.25
CA GLU A 131 18.48 -28.89 10.48
C GLU A 131 19.43 -27.71 10.76
N ILE A 132 20.47 -27.89 11.58
CA ILE A 132 21.46 -26.84 11.87
C ILE A 132 22.20 -26.42 10.58
N LEU A 133 22.72 -27.37 9.82
CA LEU A 133 23.43 -27.09 8.56
C LEU A 133 22.53 -26.37 7.55
N PHE A 134 21.29 -26.82 7.44
CA PHE A 134 20.31 -26.24 6.52
C PHE A 134 20.01 -24.77 6.87
N ILE A 135 19.75 -24.48 8.15
CA ILE A 135 19.46 -23.13 8.60
C ILE A 135 20.68 -22.21 8.39
N LEU A 136 21.90 -22.68 8.72
CA LEU A 136 23.12 -21.90 8.51
C LEU A 136 23.32 -21.53 7.03
N LEU A 137 23.17 -22.49 6.12
CA LEU A 137 23.26 -22.24 4.67
C LEU A 137 22.18 -21.26 4.21
N THR A 138 20.95 -21.42 4.70
CA THR A 138 19.83 -20.53 4.34
C THR A 138 20.08 -19.10 4.80
N VAL A 139 20.54 -18.91 6.05
CA VAL A 139 20.88 -17.60 6.59
C VAL A 139 22.03 -16.98 5.78
N PHE A 140 23.09 -17.74 5.52
CA PHE A 140 24.24 -17.28 4.73
C PHE A 140 23.80 -16.75 3.36
N PHE A 141 23.15 -17.57 2.53
CA PHE A 141 22.74 -17.14 1.18
C PHE A 141 21.67 -16.06 1.18
N THR A 142 20.77 -16.01 2.18
CA THR A 142 19.79 -14.93 2.31
C THR A 142 20.47 -13.60 2.61
N THR A 143 21.45 -13.58 3.52
CA THR A 143 22.21 -12.36 3.81
C THR A 143 23.05 -11.90 2.61
N THR A 144 23.73 -12.83 1.92
CA THR A 144 24.45 -12.52 0.67
C THR A 144 23.53 -11.91 -0.38
N LYS A 145 22.34 -12.51 -0.61
CA LYS A 145 21.36 -11.97 -1.55
C LYS A 145 20.98 -10.53 -1.18
N LEU A 146 20.61 -10.28 0.07
CA LEU A 146 20.14 -8.96 0.52
C LEU A 146 21.21 -7.86 0.43
N ILE A 147 22.48 -8.20 0.65
CA ILE A 147 23.60 -7.26 0.53
C ILE A 147 23.79 -6.84 -0.94
N TYR A 148 23.86 -7.81 -1.85
CA TYR A 148 24.19 -7.57 -3.26
C TYR A 148 22.98 -7.26 -4.16
N GLU A 149 21.74 -7.37 -3.65
CA GLU A 149 20.52 -7.04 -4.41
C GLU A 149 20.42 -5.54 -4.71
N LYS A 150 21.04 -4.68 -3.89
CA LYS A 150 21.03 -3.22 -4.07
C LYS A 150 22.22 -2.67 -4.85
N GLU A 151 23.21 -3.50 -5.15
CA GLU A 151 24.41 -3.09 -5.90
C GLU A 151 24.24 -3.42 -7.39
N GLU A 152 24.13 -2.40 -8.24
CA GLU A 152 23.96 -2.59 -9.70
C GLU A 152 25.09 -3.42 -10.33
N ASN A 153 26.33 -3.27 -9.84
CA ASN A 153 27.50 -3.97 -10.38
C ASN A 153 27.55 -5.47 -10.01
N ASN A 154 26.85 -5.90 -8.96
CA ASN A 154 27.01 -7.23 -8.37
C ASN A 154 25.71 -8.07 -8.37
N GLN A 155 24.75 -7.70 -9.21
CA GLN A 155 23.47 -8.43 -9.33
C GLN A 155 23.62 -9.91 -9.69
N HIS A 156 24.74 -10.33 -10.29
CA HIS A 156 25.01 -11.74 -10.57
C HIS A 156 25.13 -12.58 -9.28
N ILE A 157 25.72 -12.03 -8.22
CA ILE A 157 25.89 -12.72 -6.93
C ILE A 157 24.53 -12.90 -6.25
N SER A 158 23.67 -11.89 -6.29
CA SER A 158 22.32 -11.99 -5.71
C SER A 158 21.45 -13.00 -6.47
N LYS A 159 21.56 -13.07 -7.81
CA LYS A 159 20.90 -14.10 -8.63
C LYS A 159 21.40 -15.50 -8.31
N PHE A 160 22.71 -15.69 -8.13
CA PHE A 160 23.30 -16.97 -7.76
C PHE A 160 22.86 -17.42 -6.35
N ALA A 161 22.92 -16.53 -5.36
CA ALA A 161 22.42 -16.81 -4.02
C ALA A 161 20.92 -17.18 -4.05
N ASN A 162 20.13 -16.50 -4.87
CA ASN A 162 18.72 -16.84 -5.06
C ASN A 162 18.51 -18.21 -5.71
N PHE A 163 19.35 -18.60 -6.67
CA PHE A 163 19.31 -19.93 -7.26
C PHE A 163 19.61 -21.02 -6.23
N ILE A 164 20.62 -20.83 -5.37
CA ILE A 164 20.93 -21.78 -4.29
C ILE A 164 19.78 -21.88 -3.29
N LEU A 165 19.19 -20.74 -2.90
CA LEU A 165 18.02 -20.74 -2.00
C LEU A 165 16.83 -21.51 -2.61
N LEU A 166 16.60 -21.36 -3.92
CA LEU A 166 15.58 -22.12 -4.63
C LEU A 166 15.89 -23.62 -4.62
N LEU A 167 17.14 -24.00 -4.86
CA LEU A 167 17.59 -25.39 -4.85
C LEU A 167 17.41 -26.00 -3.45
N LEU A 168 17.83 -25.31 -2.39
CA LEU A 168 17.63 -25.71 -1.00
C LEU A 168 16.15 -25.93 -0.66
N ALA A 169 15.27 -25.01 -1.10
CA ALA A 169 13.84 -25.15 -0.93
C ALA A 169 13.27 -26.37 -1.67
N CYS A 170 13.69 -26.61 -2.91
CA CYS A 170 13.30 -27.79 -3.70
C CYS A 170 13.76 -29.09 -3.04
N ILE A 171 15.00 -29.16 -2.53
CA ILE A 171 15.51 -30.34 -1.82
C ILE A 171 14.62 -30.66 -0.62
N ILE A 172 14.27 -29.65 0.21
CA ILE A 172 13.39 -29.86 1.35
C ILE A 172 12.02 -30.40 0.92
N VAL A 173 11.42 -29.82 -0.12
CA VAL A 173 10.12 -30.25 -0.62
C VAL A 173 10.17 -31.71 -1.08
N ILE A 174 11.18 -32.08 -1.88
CA ILE A 174 11.34 -33.46 -2.39
C ILE A 174 11.58 -34.45 -1.24
N LEU A 175 12.53 -34.15 -0.34
CA LEU A 175 12.87 -35.04 0.77
C LEU A 175 11.67 -35.33 1.65
N THR A 176 10.81 -34.35 1.85
CA THR A 176 9.66 -34.55 2.69
C THR A 176 8.48 -35.16 1.96
N ILE A 177 8.27 -34.88 0.67
CA ILE A 177 7.32 -35.67 -0.15
C ILE A 177 7.68 -37.14 -0.07
N ASN A 178 8.97 -37.49 -0.22
CA ASN A 178 9.44 -38.87 -0.11
C ASN A 178 9.08 -39.46 1.26
N LYS A 179 9.34 -38.73 2.35
CA LYS A 179 8.98 -39.20 3.70
C LYS A 179 7.47 -39.30 3.94
N TYR A 180 6.67 -38.44 3.33
CA TYR A 180 5.22 -38.52 3.40
C TYR A 180 4.68 -39.76 2.67
N ILE A 181 5.24 -40.08 1.51
CA ILE A 181 4.87 -41.28 0.75
C ILE A 181 5.25 -42.54 1.56
N THR A 182 6.42 -42.56 2.20
CA THR A 182 6.87 -43.72 2.98
C THR A 182 6.13 -43.89 4.32
N ASN A 183 5.69 -42.79 4.95
CA ASN A 183 5.01 -42.79 6.25
C ASN A 183 3.55 -42.31 6.17
N PHE A 184 2.82 -42.72 5.13
CA PHE A 184 1.46 -42.22 4.85
C PHE A 184 0.45 -42.45 6.02
N ASN A 185 0.66 -43.49 6.82
CA ASN A 185 -0.16 -43.78 7.99
C ASN A 185 -0.05 -42.72 9.10
N GLU A 186 1.06 -41.97 9.19
CA GLU A 186 1.19 -40.85 10.14
C GLU A 186 0.40 -39.62 9.65
N PHE A 187 0.29 -39.42 8.33
CA PHE A 187 -0.44 -38.28 7.74
C PHE A 187 -1.97 -38.41 7.83
N THR A 188 -2.49 -39.63 7.84
CA THR A 188 -3.94 -39.90 7.99
C THR A 188 -4.44 -39.77 9.43
N GLN A 189 -3.55 -39.44 10.38
CA GLN A 189 -3.94 -39.17 11.75
C GLN A 189 -4.73 -37.86 11.85
N THR A 190 -5.78 -37.88 12.67
CA THR A 190 -6.62 -36.72 12.95
C THR A 190 -5.80 -35.51 13.41
N LYS A 191 -4.73 -35.74 14.16
CA LYS A 191 -3.77 -34.72 14.61
C LYS A 191 -3.21 -33.87 13.47
N THR A 192 -2.72 -34.53 12.41
CA THR A 192 -2.13 -33.85 11.23
C THR A 192 -3.19 -33.04 10.48
N PHE A 193 -4.42 -33.53 10.40
CA PHE A 193 -5.52 -32.76 9.83
C PHE A 193 -5.77 -31.45 10.61
N TYR A 194 -5.84 -31.52 11.94
CA TYR A 194 -6.00 -30.34 12.79
C TYR A 194 -4.83 -29.37 12.68
N ASP A 195 -3.59 -29.89 12.56
CA ASP A 195 -2.40 -29.08 12.36
C ASP A 195 -2.58 -28.17 11.14
N PHE A 196 -3.04 -28.69 9.99
CA PHE A 196 -3.27 -27.85 8.80
C PHE A 196 -4.53 -26.98 8.89
N PHE A 197 -5.62 -27.52 9.45
CA PHE A 197 -6.93 -26.86 9.43
C PHE A 197 -7.01 -25.66 10.38
N ILE A 198 -6.50 -25.80 11.61
CA ILE A 198 -6.67 -24.79 12.66
C ILE A 198 -6.04 -23.43 12.30
N PRO A 199 -4.78 -23.34 11.83
CA PRO A 199 -4.19 -22.07 11.43
C PRO A 199 -4.92 -21.41 10.26
N LEU A 200 -5.41 -22.19 9.28
CA LEU A 200 -6.20 -21.66 8.17
C LEU A 200 -7.55 -21.11 8.65
N PHE A 201 -8.21 -21.84 9.55
CA PHE A 201 -9.47 -21.44 10.13
C PHE A 201 -9.31 -20.17 10.99
N LEU A 202 -8.30 -20.11 11.85
CA LEU A 202 -7.95 -18.93 12.64
C LEU A 202 -7.65 -17.73 11.73
N SER A 203 -6.92 -17.93 10.62
CA SER A 203 -6.63 -16.88 9.63
C SER A 203 -7.88 -16.34 8.93
N THR A 204 -8.95 -17.13 8.86
CA THR A 204 -10.24 -16.67 8.35
C THR A 204 -11.03 -15.94 9.45
N MET A 205 -11.01 -16.48 10.67
CA MET A 205 -11.71 -15.89 11.81
C MET A 205 -11.10 -14.58 12.31
N ILE A 206 -9.86 -14.25 11.97
CA ILE A 206 -9.22 -12.97 12.31
C ILE A 206 -9.63 -11.81 11.38
N ILE A 207 -10.34 -12.09 10.28
CA ILE A 207 -10.78 -11.07 9.30
C ILE A 207 -11.58 -9.93 9.94
N PRO A 208 -12.59 -10.19 10.82
CA PRO A 208 -13.32 -9.13 11.49
C PRO A 208 -12.43 -8.22 12.35
N TYR A 209 -11.44 -8.79 13.03
CA TYR A 209 -10.45 -8.01 13.78
C TYR A 209 -9.68 -7.07 12.84
N PHE A 210 -9.16 -7.56 11.70
CA PHE A 210 -8.44 -6.69 10.75
C PHE A 210 -9.32 -5.60 10.17
N TYR A 211 -10.59 -5.90 9.88
CA TYR A 211 -11.53 -4.91 9.42
C TYR A 211 -11.65 -3.74 10.41
N VAL A 212 -11.88 -4.06 11.69
CA VAL A 212 -11.99 -3.06 12.76
C VAL A 212 -10.65 -2.33 12.98
N PHE A 213 -9.53 -3.05 13.00
CA PHE A 213 -8.20 -2.47 13.16
C PHE A 213 -7.88 -1.44 12.06
N PHE A 214 -8.04 -1.79 10.79
CA PHE A 214 -7.77 -0.87 9.69
C PHE A 214 -8.75 0.30 9.65
N MET A 215 -10.01 0.08 10.06
CA MET A 215 -10.98 1.15 10.26
C MET A 215 -10.47 2.15 11.32
N LEU A 216 -10.03 1.66 12.48
CA LEU A 216 -9.47 2.50 13.55
C LEU A 216 -8.22 3.26 13.13
N VAL A 217 -7.30 2.63 12.38
CA VAL A 217 -6.10 3.29 11.85
C VAL A 217 -6.47 4.48 10.98
N ARG A 218 -7.45 4.33 10.07
CA ARG A 218 -7.92 5.44 9.24
C ARG A 218 -8.57 6.56 10.05
N TYR A 219 -9.32 6.22 11.10
CA TYR A 219 -9.86 7.21 12.02
C TYR A 219 -8.75 7.97 12.76
N GLU A 220 -7.70 7.27 13.21
CA GLU A 220 -6.55 7.91 13.85
C GLU A 220 -5.85 8.88 12.89
N THR A 221 -5.56 8.44 11.65
CA THR A 221 -4.97 9.30 10.62
C THR A 221 -5.81 10.56 10.39
N ALA A 222 -7.13 10.38 10.23
CA ALA A 222 -8.04 11.49 10.03
C ALA A 222 -8.14 12.40 11.27
N PHE A 223 -8.12 11.85 12.48
CA PHE A 223 -8.09 12.63 13.72
C PHE A 223 -6.81 13.44 13.88
N VAL A 224 -5.66 12.94 13.40
CA VAL A 224 -4.42 13.73 13.36
C VAL A 224 -4.60 14.95 12.47
N THR A 225 -5.17 14.78 11.27
CA THR A 225 -5.48 15.92 10.38
C THR A 225 -6.45 16.90 11.03
N LEU A 226 -7.54 16.43 11.62
CA LEU A 226 -8.52 17.28 12.29
C LEU A 226 -7.90 18.04 13.49
N ASN A 227 -7.11 17.36 14.32
CA ASN A 227 -6.40 17.98 15.44
C ASN A 227 -5.48 19.12 14.98
N PHE A 228 -4.82 18.95 13.84
CA PHE A 228 -3.98 19.97 13.26
C PHE A 228 -4.80 21.17 12.76
N LEU A 229 -5.90 20.93 12.04
CA LEU A 229 -6.76 21.98 11.51
C LEU A 229 -7.45 22.80 12.62
N THR A 230 -7.93 22.14 13.67
CA THR A 230 -8.67 22.79 14.77
C THR A 230 -7.82 22.97 16.03
N LYS A 231 -6.50 23.10 15.88
CA LYS A 231 -5.55 23.15 17.01
C LYS A 231 -5.89 24.22 18.05
N HIS A 232 -6.49 25.33 17.62
CA HIS A 232 -6.80 26.48 18.46
C HIS A 232 -8.20 26.45 19.10
N ASP A 233 -9.07 25.52 18.72
CA ASP A 233 -10.45 25.43 19.24
C ASP A 233 -10.82 23.98 19.57
N GLU A 234 -10.75 23.64 20.87
CA GLU A 234 -11.04 22.30 21.36
C GLU A 234 -12.53 21.93 21.20
N LYS A 235 -13.45 22.90 21.35
CA LYS A 235 -14.89 22.65 21.20
C LYS A 235 -15.21 22.32 19.75
N LEU A 236 -14.61 23.05 18.82
CA LEU A 236 -14.73 22.77 17.40
C LEU A 236 -14.11 21.42 17.03
N ASN A 237 -12.94 21.09 17.57
CA ASN A 237 -12.29 19.80 17.34
C ASN A 237 -13.21 18.62 17.71
N ARG A 238 -13.79 18.66 18.92
CA ARG A 238 -14.75 17.65 19.38
C ARG A 238 -15.98 17.60 18.48
N TYR A 239 -16.52 18.75 18.10
CA TYR A 239 -17.68 18.85 17.20
C TYR A 239 -17.42 18.22 15.83
N VAL A 240 -16.30 18.56 15.18
CA VAL A 240 -15.94 18.05 13.84
C VAL A 240 -15.76 16.54 13.89
N LYS A 241 -15.05 16.01 14.90
CA LYS A 241 -14.86 14.57 15.07
C LYS A 241 -16.20 13.84 15.23
N LEU A 242 -17.06 14.31 16.13
CA LEU A 242 -18.38 13.70 16.36
C LEU A 242 -19.27 13.76 15.11
N LYS A 243 -19.35 14.92 14.46
CA LYS A 243 -20.15 15.09 13.24
C LYS A 243 -19.66 14.21 12.11
N GLY A 244 -18.35 14.13 11.89
CA GLY A 244 -17.79 13.23 10.89
C GLY A 244 -18.04 11.75 11.23
N LEU A 245 -17.85 11.35 12.49
CA LEU A 245 -18.10 9.97 12.94
C LEU A 245 -19.56 9.57 12.68
N LEU A 246 -20.51 10.43 13.05
CA LEU A 246 -21.93 10.20 12.79
C LEU A 246 -22.26 10.20 11.29
N ALA A 247 -21.58 11.04 10.50
CA ALA A 247 -21.87 11.17 9.08
C ALA A 247 -21.36 10.00 8.22
N PHE A 248 -20.22 9.41 8.58
CA PHE A 248 -19.55 8.36 7.81
C PHE A 248 -19.59 6.97 8.49
N ASN A 249 -19.78 6.89 9.81
CA ASN A 249 -19.95 5.67 10.61
C ASN A 249 -18.92 4.56 10.36
N ILE A 250 -19.22 3.57 9.52
CA ILE A 250 -18.33 2.45 9.19
C ILE A 250 -17.42 2.79 8.00
N ASP A 251 -17.78 3.82 7.22
CA ASP A 251 -17.07 4.26 6.03
C ASP A 251 -15.84 5.12 6.36
N SER A 252 -14.88 4.49 7.03
CA SER A 252 -13.59 5.08 7.41
C SER A 252 -12.82 5.68 6.23
N LYS A 253 -12.98 5.11 5.03
CA LYS A 253 -12.33 5.60 3.81
C LYS A 253 -12.84 6.99 3.43
N ASN A 254 -14.15 7.19 3.47
CA ASN A 254 -14.73 8.49 3.16
C ASN A 254 -14.58 9.48 4.32
N PHE A 255 -14.54 9.03 5.57
CA PHE A 255 -14.16 9.88 6.70
C PHE A 255 -12.73 10.44 6.54
N GLU A 256 -11.77 9.58 6.20
CA GLU A 256 -10.38 9.98 5.98
C GLU A 256 -10.26 11.01 4.85
N ARG A 257 -10.85 10.71 3.68
CA ARG A 257 -10.90 11.63 2.53
C ARG A 257 -11.54 12.96 2.86
N TRP A 258 -12.66 12.94 3.59
CA TRP A 258 -13.33 14.15 4.04
C TRP A 258 -12.41 14.99 4.94
N SER A 259 -11.74 14.36 5.90
CA SER A 259 -10.86 15.07 6.84
C SER A 259 -9.69 15.77 6.14
N GLN A 260 -9.14 15.15 5.10
CA GLN A 260 -8.07 15.73 4.27
C GLN A 260 -8.56 16.90 3.41
N ASN A 261 -9.81 16.83 2.93
CA ASN A 261 -10.42 17.89 2.14
C ASN A 261 -10.97 19.05 2.97
N LEU A 262 -11.12 18.87 4.29
CA LEU A 262 -11.66 19.88 5.19
C LEU A 262 -10.77 21.13 5.27
N SER A 263 -9.47 21.00 4.98
CA SER A 263 -8.53 22.12 4.92
C SER A 263 -8.95 23.22 3.94
N SER A 264 -9.68 22.87 2.89
CA SER A 264 -10.18 23.81 1.87
C SER A 264 -11.50 24.50 2.25
N TYR A 265 -12.02 24.24 3.45
CA TYR A 265 -13.26 24.86 3.96
C TYR A 265 -12.96 25.77 5.14
N LYS A 266 -13.81 26.77 5.33
CA LYS A 266 -13.78 27.57 6.55
C LYS A 266 -14.16 26.69 7.75
N LEU A 267 -13.46 26.86 8.86
CA LEU A 267 -13.65 26.05 10.07
C LEU A 267 -14.78 26.60 10.95
N ASN A 268 -16.01 26.63 10.42
CA ASN A 268 -17.23 26.98 11.14
C ASN A 268 -18.28 25.86 11.01
N LYS A 269 -19.30 25.86 11.87
CA LYS A 269 -20.29 24.76 11.92
C LYS A 269 -21.03 24.56 10.59
N THR A 270 -21.37 25.64 9.88
CA THR A 270 -22.12 25.60 8.62
C THR A 270 -21.31 25.02 7.47
N ASP A 271 -20.04 25.42 7.34
CA ASP A 271 -19.13 24.94 6.31
C ASP A 271 -18.67 23.50 6.58
N ILE A 272 -18.58 23.09 7.85
CA ILE A 272 -18.38 21.68 8.21
C ILE A 272 -19.55 20.82 7.70
N GLU A 273 -20.79 21.25 7.93
CA GLU A 273 -21.96 20.50 7.42
C GLU A 273 -22.03 20.50 5.89
N LYS A 274 -21.68 21.62 5.25
CA LYS A 274 -21.53 21.70 3.79
C LYS A 274 -20.48 20.72 3.28
N SER A 275 -19.29 20.67 3.88
CA SER A 275 -18.20 19.77 3.46
C SER A 275 -18.59 18.29 3.53
N ILE A 276 -19.41 17.91 4.52
CA ILE A 276 -19.96 16.55 4.64
C ILE A 276 -20.94 16.28 3.49
N LYS A 277 -21.85 17.22 3.20
CA LYS A 277 -22.80 17.10 2.08
C LYS A 277 -22.07 17.00 0.74
N ASP A 278 -21.10 17.87 0.50
CA ASP A 278 -20.28 17.90 -0.71
C ASP A 278 -19.55 16.56 -0.89
N THR A 279 -18.96 16.00 0.18
CA THR A 279 -18.30 14.68 0.12
C THR A 279 -19.28 13.55 -0.18
N LYS A 280 -20.47 13.54 0.44
CA LYS A 280 -21.51 12.54 0.16
C LYS A 280 -22.00 12.63 -1.28
N GLN A 281 -22.18 13.84 -1.81
CA GLN A 281 -22.58 14.06 -3.20
C GLN A 281 -21.49 13.60 -4.17
N LEU A 282 -20.23 13.93 -3.90
CA LEU A 282 -19.10 13.44 -4.70
C LEU A 282 -19.04 11.91 -4.74
N ASN A 283 -19.32 11.24 -3.61
CA ASN A 283 -19.37 9.78 -3.57
C ASN A 283 -20.54 9.18 -4.37
N LYS A 284 -21.71 9.85 -4.38
CA LYS A 284 -22.82 9.46 -5.27
C LYS A 284 -22.43 9.56 -6.74
N ILE A 285 -21.76 10.65 -7.13
CA ILE A 285 -21.27 10.88 -8.49
C ILE A 285 -20.21 9.84 -8.87
N ARG A 286 -19.32 9.47 -7.93
CA ARG A 286 -18.32 8.42 -8.13
C ARG A 286 -18.95 7.06 -8.42
N ASN A 287 -19.98 6.70 -7.68
CA ASN A 287 -20.62 5.38 -7.77
C ASN A 287 -21.59 5.26 -8.95
N ASN A 288 -21.99 6.37 -9.57
CA ASN A 288 -22.90 6.39 -10.71
C ASN A 288 -22.35 7.26 -11.85
N PRO A 289 -21.31 6.81 -12.55
CA PRO A 289 -20.69 7.58 -13.62
C PRO A 289 -21.64 7.70 -14.81
N ARG A 290 -21.90 8.93 -15.25
CA ARG A 290 -22.71 9.24 -16.44
C ARG A 290 -21.95 10.14 -17.39
N LYS A 291 -22.13 9.96 -18.70
CA LYS A 291 -21.64 10.93 -19.68
C LYS A 291 -22.47 12.21 -19.56
N LEU A 292 -21.80 13.34 -19.50
CA LEU A 292 -22.43 14.65 -19.56
C LEU A 292 -22.41 15.11 -21.02
N ASP A 293 -23.33 16.02 -21.33
CA ASP A 293 -23.27 16.77 -22.58
C ASP A 293 -21.94 17.53 -22.66
N ILE A 294 -21.26 17.40 -23.80
CA ILE A 294 -19.91 17.94 -24.01
C ILE A 294 -19.92 19.43 -23.73
N GLU A 295 -20.96 20.18 -24.12
CA GLU A 295 -21.05 21.62 -23.88
C GLU A 295 -20.93 21.99 -22.40
N LYS A 296 -21.56 21.20 -21.51
CA LYS A 296 -21.54 21.42 -20.05
C LYS A 296 -20.22 21.04 -19.38
N GLY A 297 -19.39 20.24 -20.06
CA GLY A 297 -18.11 19.73 -19.56
C GLY A 297 -18.12 18.21 -19.40
N TRP A 298 -17.22 17.70 -18.57
CA TRP A 298 -17.00 16.26 -18.42
C TRP A 298 -17.35 15.78 -17.02
N HIS A 299 -17.80 14.53 -16.92
CA HIS A 299 -18.01 13.90 -15.63
C HIS A 299 -16.65 13.70 -14.92
N PRO A 300 -16.47 14.14 -13.65
CA PRO A 300 -15.16 14.18 -13.00
C PRO A 300 -14.40 12.86 -13.03
N PHE A 301 -15.07 11.77 -12.66
CA PHE A 301 -14.42 10.45 -12.60
C PHE A 301 -14.18 9.81 -13.97
N ILE A 302 -14.91 10.24 -15.01
CA ILE A 302 -14.65 9.78 -16.38
C ILE A 302 -13.44 10.55 -16.92
N ALA A 303 -13.42 11.87 -16.76
CA ALA A 303 -12.32 12.72 -17.18
C ALA A 303 -10.98 12.32 -16.52
N ASN A 304 -11.02 12.05 -15.21
CA ASN A 304 -9.88 11.57 -14.44
C ASN A 304 -9.26 10.26 -14.96
N SER A 305 -10.00 9.48 -15.75
CA SER A 305 -9.57 8.19 -16.32
C SER A 305 -9.13 8.26 -17.79
N PHE A 306 -9.20 9.42 -18.44
CA PHE A 306 -8.93 9.55 -19.88
C PHE A 306 -7.53 9.06 -20.30
N LEU A 307 -6.54 9.22 -19.43
CA LEU A 307 -5.13 8.93 -19.72
C LEU A 307 -4.61 7.66 -19.03
N ILE A 308 -5.50 6.81 -18.51
CA ILE A 308 -5.12 5.62 -17.71
C ILE A 308 -4.21 4.66 -18.48
N HIS A 309 -4.35 4.57 -19.81
CA HIS A 309 -3.51 3.73 -20.69
C HIS A 309 -2.06 4.20 -20.79
N HIS A 310 -1.76 5.45 -20.40
CA HIS A 310 -0.40 5.97 -20.31
C HIS A 310 0.16 5.92 -18.89
N ASP A 311 -0.47 5.17 -17.97
CA ASP A 311 -0.19 5.14 -16.54
C ASP A 311 -0.34 6.52 -15.87
N ILE A 312 -1.23 7.36 -16.39
CA ILE A 312 -1.55 8.69 -15.85
C ILE A 312 -3.00 8.68 -15.39
N PHE A 313 -3.22 8.75 -14.09
CA PHE A 313 -4.56 8.67 -13.53
C PHE A 313 -4.72 9.62 -12.34
N ILE A 314 -5.94 10.11 -12.16
CA ILE A 314 -6.32 11.00 -11.05
C ILE A 314 -7.19 10.22 -10.07
N ASP A 315 -6.64 9.91 -8.89
CA ASP A 315 -7.36 9.18 -7.84
C ASP A 315 -8.39 10.03 -7.10
N GLU A 316 -8.09 11.31 -6.92
CA GLU A 316 -8.84 12.20 -6.04
C GLU A 316 -9.27 13.47 -6.76
N TYR A 317 -10.53 13.86 -6.54
CA TYR A 317 -11.10 15.11 -6.97
C TYR A 317 -11.46 15.90 -5.71
N LYS A 318 -10.77 17.02 -5.50
CA LYS A 318 -10.75 17.80 -4.26
C LYS A 318 -11.22 19.21 -4.52
N LYS A 319 -11.63 19.89 -3.47
CA LYS A 319 -12.05 21.28 -3.50
C LYS A 319 -10.87 22.19 -3.14
N SER A 320 -10.76 23.34 -3.80
CA SER A 320 -9.89 24.47 -3.45
C SER A 320 -10.58 25.41 -2.47
N HIS A 321 -9.82 26.37 -1.94
CA HIS A 321 -10.36 27.46 -1.12
C HIS A 321 -11.35 28.34 -1.91
N ASP A 322 -11.16 28.47 -3.22
CA ASP A 322 -11.96 29.34 -4.10
C ASP A 322 -13.21 28.64 -4.70
N ASP A 323 -13.76 27.62 -4.02
CA ASP A 323 -14.89 26.80 -4.50
C ASP A 323 -14.64 26.03 -5.83
N ILE A 324 -13.42 26.08 -6.37
CA ILE A 324 -12.99 25.33 -7.56
C ILE A 324 -12.66 23.89 -7.17
N TRP A 325 -13.17 22.92 -7.93
CA TRP A 325 -12.83 21.51 -7.76
C TRP A 325 -11.76 21.08 -8.76
N TYR A 326 -10.78 20.31 -8.32
CA TYR A 326 -9.67 19.87 -9.15
C TYR A 326 -9.17 18.47 -8.81
N GLY A 327 -8.49 17.86 -9.77
CA GLY A 327 -7.77 16.60 -9.59
C GLY A 327 -6.37 16.70 -10.19
N TYR A 328 -5.39 16.08 -9.54
CA TYR A 328 -4.02 15.98 -10.02
C TYR A 328 -3.65 14.51 -10.20
N SER A 329 -2.97 14.20 -11.30
CA SER A 329 -2.48 12.85 -11.53
C SER A 329 -1.18 12.59 -10.79
N ASN A 330 -0.79 11.32 -10.76
CA ASN A 330 0.60 10.96 -10.56
C ASN A 330 1.51 11.65 -11.60
N GLN A 331 2.76 11.92 -11.22
CA GLN A 331 3.78 12.44 -12.14
C GLN A 331 4.44 11.28 -12.88
N LYS A 332 4.57 11.40 -14.19
CA LYS A 332 5.32 10.47 -15.03
C LYS A 332 6.66 11.12 -15.39
N TYR A 333 7.74 10.57 -14.84
CA TYR A 333 9.09 11.08 -15.04
C TYR A 333 9.75 10.43 -16.25
N ILE A 334 10.50 11.23 -17.01
CA ILE A 334 11.35 10.78 -18.10
C ILE A 334 12.78 11.12 -17.65
N HIS A 335 13.41 10.14 -16.99
CA HIS A 335 14.68 10.35 -16.28
C HIS A 335 15.83 10.78 -17.20
N GLU A 336 15.87 10.23 -18.42
CA GLU A 336 16.91 10.54 -19.42
C GLU A 336 16.93 12.02 -19.81
N GLU A 337 15.76 12.65 -19.84
CA GLU A 337 15.57 14.04 -20.29
C GLU A 337 15.28 15.00 -19.13
N ASN A 338 15.40 14.52 -17.88
CA ASN A 338 15.06 15.29 -16.68
C ASN A 338 13.72 16.02 -16.78
N SER A 339 12.70 15.38 -17.33
CA SER A 339 11.39 15.98 -17.51
C SER A 339 10.33 15.19 -16.74
N ASN A 340 9.19 15.85 -16.51
CA ASN A 340 8.02 15.19 -15.97
C ASN A 340 6.75 15.73 -16.60
N LEU A 341 5.74 14.87 -16.63
CA LEU A 341 4.41 15.23 -17.08
C LEU A 341 3.37 14.84 -16.05
N TYR A 342 2.30 15.64 -15.99
CA TYR A 342 1.14 15.34 -15.17
C TYR A 342 -0.12 15.95 -15.79
N TYR A 343 -1.25 15.36 -15.42
CA TYR A 343 -2.58 15.72 -15.86
C TYR A 343 -3.34 16.38 -14.71
N LYS A 344 -4.10 17.42 -15.04
CA LYS A 344 -4.95 18.15 -14.10
C LYS A 344 -6.36 18.31 -14.67
N THR A 345 -7.36 18.07 -13.84
CA THR A 345 -8.76 18.42 -14.11
C THR A 345 -9.20 19.55 -13.19
N GLU A 346 -10.06 20.44 -13.68
CA GLU A 346 -10.59 21.57 -12.92
C GLU A 346 -12.05 21.85 -13.30
N GLY A 347 -12.88 22.25 -12.34
CA GLY A 347 -14.29 22.56 -12.57
C GLY A 347 -15.08 22.73 -11.27
N LYS A 348 -16.29 22.18 -11.25
CA LYS A 348 -17.23 22.16 -10.13
C LYS A 348 -17.42 20.73 -9.62
N LEU A 349 -18.12 20.60 -8.50
CA LEU A 349 -18.38 19.31 -7.85
C LEU A 349 -18.93 18.24 -8.81
N GLU A 350 -19.84 18.63 -9.72
CA GLU A 350 -20.52 17.70 -10.62
C GLU A 350 -19.93 17.63 -12.05
N CYS A 351 -19.12 18.61 -12.43
CA CYS A 351 -18.59 18.70 -13.79
C CYS A 351 -17.19 19.32 -13.84
N VAL A 352 -16.31 18.69 -14.60
CA VAL A 352 -15.01 19.25 -14.97
C VAL A 352 -15.22 20.15 -16.18
N THR A 353 -14.74 21.38 -16.10
CA THR A 353 -14.83 22.37 -17.18
C THR A 353 -13.51 22.56 -17.89
N LYS A 354 -12.40 22.12 -17.28
CA LYS A 354 -11.04 22.35 -17.77
C LYS A 354 -10.18 21.10 -17.60
N LEU A 355 -9.52 20.70 -18.69
CA LEU A 355 -8.56 19.59 -18.75
C LEU A 355 -7.20 20.18 -19.09
N GLN A 356 -6.13 19.78 -18.41
CA GLN A 356 -4.79 20.33 -18.64
C GLN A 356 -3.73 19.25 -18.56
N ILE A 357 -2.79 19.24 -19.50
CA ILE A 357 -1.57 18.45 -19.43
C ILE A 357 -0.40 19.41 -19.29
N TYR A 358 0.48 19.08 -18.37
CA TYR A 358 1.69 19.84 -18.09
C TYR A 358 2.90 19.00 -18.45
N LEU A 359 3.84 19.59 -19.17
CA LEU A 359 5.19 19.05 -19.36
C LEU A 359 6.18 20.04 -18.75
N ASN A 360 6.92 19.62 -17.74
CA ASN A 360 7.99 20.38 -17.13
C ASN A 360 9.33 19.79 -17.55
N PHE A 361 10.30 20.65 -17.87
CA PHE A 361 11.67 20.26 -18.19
C PHE A 361 12.65 21.34 -17.75
N TYR A 362 13.91 20.97 -17.56
CA TYR A 362 14.95 21.88 -17.07
C TYR A 362 15.96 22.18 -18.18
N PHE A 363 16.47 23.42 -18.19
CA PHE A 363 17.20 24.10 -19.28
C PHE A 363 18.52 23.45 -19.77
N LYS A 364 18.81 22.18 -19.49
CA LYS A 364 20.10 21.54 -19.79
C LYS A 364 20.09 20.43 -20.84
N SER A 365 18.96 20.15 -21.48
CA SER A 365 18.90 19.20 -22.59
C SER A 365 18.21 19.88 -23.77
N ASP A 366 19.00 20.29 -24.77
CA ASP A 366 18.47 20.75 -26.07
C ASP A 366 17.78 19.61 -26.85
N ASP A 367 17.91 18.38 -26.36
CA ASP A 367 17.27 17.17 -26.90
C ASP A 367 16.27 16.60 -25.89
N ILE A 368 15.01 17.05 -25.98
CA ILE A 368 13.87 16.52 -25.22
C ILE A 368 12.80 15.90 -26.13
N GLU A 369 13.26 15.30 -27.23
CA GLU A 369 12.38 14.78 -28.27
C GLU A 369 11.46 13.67 -27.76
N LYS A 370 11.90 12.82 -26.83
CA LYS A 370 11.02 11.77 -26.24
C LYS A 370 9.90 12.40 -25.43
N SER A 371 10.21 13.44 -24.64
CA SER A 371 9.23 14.20 -23.86
C SER A 371 8.20 14.89 -24.75
N TYR A 372 8.66 15.51 -25.84
CA TYR A 372 7.75 16.14 -26.80
C TYR A 372 6.86 15.13 -27.50
N ASN A 373 7.41 14.04 -28.01
CA ASN A 373 6.62 13.01 -28.68
C ASN A 373 5.57 12.40 -27.73
N LEU A 374 5.97 12.04 -26.50
CA LEU A 374 5.03 11.53 -25.51
C LEU A 374 3.96 12.57 -25.13
N PHE A 375 4.33 13.84 -24.96
CA PHE A 375 3.37 14.90 -24.68
C PHE A 375 2.36 15.08 -25.81
N VAL A 376 2.81 15.07 -27.07
CA VAL A 376 1.95 15.15 -28.25
C VAL A 376 0.98 13.99 -28.31
N ASP A 377 1.44 12.76 -28.08
CA ASP A 377 0.59 11.56 -28.06
C ASP A 377 -0.48 11.66 -26.97
N ILE A 378 -0.11 12.09 -25.77
CA ILE A 378 -1.06 12.28 -24.67
C ILE A 378 -2.08 13.38 -25.00
N CYS A 379 -1.66 14.48 -25.63
CA CYS A 379 -2.57 15.54 -26.08
C CYS A 379 -3.59 15.01 -27.09
N LYS A 380 -3.16 14.23 -28.08
CA LYS A 380 -4.05 13.58 -29.07
C LYS A 380 -5.04 12.65 -28.39
N VAL A 381 -4.59 11.79 -27.47
CA VAL A 381 -5.47 10.89 -26.71
C VAL A 381 -6.46 11.69 -25.85
N LEU A 382 -6.02 12.78 -25.23
CA LEU A 382 -6.91 13.61 -24.43
C LEU A 382 -8.01 14.25 -25.28
N VAL A 383 -7.68 14.78 -26.46
CA VAL A 383 -8.67 15.33 -27.40
C VAL A 383 -9.63 14.23 -27.86
N LEU A 384 -9.11 13.08 -28.29
CA LEU A 384 -9.93 11.95 -28.73
C LEU A 384 -10.89 11.48 -27.64
N LYS A 385 -10.42 11.31 -26.40
CA LYS A 385 -11.26 10.84 -25.28
C LYS A 385 -12.26 11.89 -24.80
N SER A 386 -11.90 13.17 -24.86
CA SER A 386 -12.74 14.26 -24.35
C SER A 386 -13.76 14.78 -25.36
N LEU A 387 -13.43 14.81 -26.65
CA LEU A 387 -14.27 15.36 -27.72
C LEU A 387 -14.73 14.31 -28.75
N ASN A 388 -14.18 13.09 -28.70
CA ASN A 388 -14.45 12.03 -29.68
C ASN A 388 -14.10 12.41 -31.13
N VAL A 389 -13.01 13.17 -31.30
CA VAL A 389 -12.52 13.67 -32.59
C VAL A 389 -11.02 13.46 -32.71
N ASP A 390 -10.57 13.08 -33.90
CA ASP A 390 -9.15 12.99 -34.21
C ASP A 390 -8.50 14.37 -34.28
N PHE A 391 -7.39 14.53 -33.57
CA PHE A 391 -6.67 15.79 -33.51
C PHE A 391 -5.59 15.86 -34.60
N ILE A 392 -5.89 16.62 -35.67
CA ILE A 392 -5.08 16.65 -36.91
C ILE A 392 -3.95 17.70 -36.84
N ILE A 393 -3.94 18.58 -35.82
CA ILE A 393 -2.95 19.66 -35.72
C ILE A 393 -1.56 19.13 -35.38
N ASN A 394 -0.54 19.68 -36.04
CA ASN A 394 0.86 19.36 -35.80
C ASN A 394 1.40 20.03 -34.51
N ILE A 395 0.97 19.51 -33.35
CA ILE A 395 1.41 20.00 -32.02
C ILE A 395 2.94 20.03 -31.91
N LEU A 396 3.63 19.04 -32.47
CA LEU A 396 5.07 18.89 -32.33
C LEU A 396 5.83 20.12 -32.88
N GLU A 397 5.39 20.64 -34.02
CA GLU A 397 5.97 21.82 -34.66
C GLU A 397 5.71 23.09 -33.84
N ILE A 398 4.50 23.25 -33.32
CA ILE A 398 4.12 24.37 -32.43
C ILE A 398 5.02 24.39 -31.19
N ILE A 399 5.22 23.23 -30.56
CA ILE A 399 6.07 23.09 -29.37
C ILE A 399 7.55 23.34 -29.70
N LYS A 400 8.07 22.75 -30.78
CA LYS A 400 9.48 22.95 -31.21
C LYS A 400 9.75 24.43 -31.52
N ASN A 401 8.80 25.13 -32.11
CA ASN A 401 8.88 26.56 -32.42
C ASN A 401 8.53 27.48 -31.24
N LYS A 402 8.17 26.93 -30.07
CA LYS A 402 7.71 27.67 -28.88
C LYS A 402 6.58 28.66 -29.18
N GLN A 403 5.68 28.28 -30.08
CA GLN A 403 4.51 29.07 -30.44
C GLN A 403 3.35 28.79 -29.50
N GLU A 404 2.54 29.80 -29.24
CA GLU A 404 1.26 29.62 -28.55
C GLU A 404 0.18 29.25 -29.57
N LEU A 405 -0.78 28.44 -29.12
CA LEU A 405 -1.95 28.06 -29.90
C LEU A 405 -3.19 28.41 -29.08
N GLU A 406 -4.20 28.98 -29.73
CA GLU A 406 -5.55 29.07 -29.18
C GLU A 406 -6.55 28.86 -30.32
N MET A 407 -7.45 27.91 -30.16
CA MET A 407 -8.47 27.59 -31.16
C MET A 407 -9.76 27.14 -30.49
N ILE A 408 -10.87 27.25 -31.21
CA ILE A 408 -12.17 26.78 -30.76
C ILE A 408 -12.56 25.53 -31.54
N LEU A 409 -12.94 24.46 -30.83
CA LEU A 409 -13.37 23.19 -31.39
C LEU A 409 -14.55 22.65 -30.56
N TYR A 410 -15.71 22.41 -31.19
CA TYR A 410 -16.95 21.94 -30.52
C TYR A 410 -17.33 22.73 -29.25
N GLY A 411 -17.27 24.06 -29.31
CA GLY A 411 -17.60 24.93 -28.17
C GLY A 411 -16.56 24.88 -27.03
N LYS A 412 -15.40 24.27 -27.26
CA LYS A 412 -14.27 24.25 -26.33
C LYS A 412 -13.09 25.05 -26.88
N THR A 413 -12.39 25.75 -26.00
CA THR A 413 -11.14 26.41 -26.34
C THR A 413 -9.98 25.48 -26.03
N ILE A 414 -9.23 25.10 -27.06
CA ILE A 414 -7.99 24.36 -26.97
C ILE A 414 -6.84 25.36 -27.02
N SER A 415 -5.91 25.28 -26.07
CA SER A 415 -4.75 26.18 -26.06
C SER A 415 -3.45 25.50 -25.66
N ILE A 416 -2.34 25.99 -26.22
CA ILE A 416 -0.97 25.64 -25.83
C ILE A 416 -0.27 26.90 -25.36
N LYS A 417 0.29 26.88 -24.15
CA LYS A 417 1.05 27.99 -23.57
C LYS A 417 2.43 27.54 -23.11
N TYR A 418 3.38 28.47 -23.15
CA TYR A 418 4.77 28.24 -22.78
C TYR A 418 5.19 29.18 -21.65
N GLU A 419 5.58 28.61 -20.50
CA GLU A 419 6.02 29.36 -19.32
C GLU A 419 7.51 29.08 -19.05
N ASN A 420 8.32 30.15 -18.96
CA ASN A 420 9.71 30.09 -18.54
C ASN A 420 9.88 30.69 -17.15
N TYR A 421 10.56 29.96 -16.26
CA TYR A 421 10.87 30.42 -14.91
C TYR A 421 12.35 30.79 -14.80
N LYS A 422 12.66 31.83 -14.02
CA LYS A 422 14.03 32.29 -13.73
C LYS A 422 14.92 31.19 -13.11
N THR A 423 14.31 30.15 -12.55
CA THR A 423 14.96 28.96 -11.98
C THR A 423 15.52 27.99 -13.03
N GLY A 424 15.34 28.27 -14.33
CA GLY A 424 15.74 27.38 -15.42
C GLY A 424 14.75 26.23 -15.67
N THR A 425 13.53 26.33 -15.14
CA THR A 425 12.44 25.39 -15.41
C THR A 425 11.54 25.95 -16.51
N ASN A 426 11.28 25.14 -17.52
CA ASN A 426 10.37 25.43 -18.61
C ASN A 426 9.15 24.53 -18.50
N LYS A 427 8.01 25.07 -18.92
CA LYS A 427 6.74 24.40 -18.78
C LYS A 427 5.85 24.64 -19.99
N ILE A 428 5.38 23.55 -20.59
CA ILE A 428 4.37 23.57 -21.64
C ILE A 428 3.05 23.14 -21.04
N ILE A 429 1.99 23.89 -21.35
CA ILE A 429 0.64 23.63 -20.87
C ILE A 429 -0.27 23.46 -22.08
N PHE A 430 -0.82 22.25 -22.25
CA PHE A 430 -1.95 22.01 -23.15
C PHE A 430 -3.23 22.04 -22.34
N SER A 431 -4.25 22.78 -22.77
CA SER A 431 -5.54 22.81 -22.08
C SER A 431 -6.73 22.76 -23.01
N ILE A 432 -7.80 22.09 -22.57
CA ILE A 432 -9.12 22.09 -23.19
C ILE A 432 -10.09 22.70 -22.18
N ASN A 433 -10.65 23.86 -22.52
CA ASN A 433 -11.53 24.64 -21.65
C ASN A 433 -12.95 24.65 -22.19
N THR A 434 -13.92 24.54 -21.29
CA THR A 434 -15.33 24.79 -21.58
C THR A 434 -15.57 26.28 -21.65
N ASN A 435 -16.10 26.75 -22.79
CA ASN A 435 -16.55 28.12 -22.90
C ASN A 435 -17.85 28.24 -22.11
N LEU A 436 -17.75 28.77 -20.89
CA LEU A 436 -18.92 29.13 -20.10
C LEU A 436 -19.49 30.40 -20.74
N HIS A 437 -20.60 30.26 -21.46
CA HIS A 437 -21.44 31.39 -21.85
C HIS A 437 -22.15 31.98 -20.64
#